data_AF-A0A526RRR9-F1
#
_entry.id   AF-A0A526RRR9-F1
#
_cell.length_a   1.000
_cell.length_b   1.000
_cell.length_c   1.000
_cell.angle_alpha   90.00
_cell.angle_beta   90.00
_cell.angle_gamma   90.00
#
_symmetry.space_group_name_H-M   'P 1'
#
loop_
_entity.id
_entity.type
_entity.pdbx_description
1 polymer ?
#
loop_
_entity_poly.entity_id
_entity_poly.type
_entity_poly.pdbx_seq_one_letter_code
_entity_poly.pdbx_strand_id
1 'polypeptide(L)' 'MRRVVVTGLGLVSPFGMGFEHSWKELLTGRSAAKRVTEFEVEDLACKIAHVIPRGDGSNG' A
#
# COMPACT_ATOMS: atom_id res chain seq x y z
N MET A 1 -21.05 11.44 -29.26
CA MET A 1 -19.94 11.11 -28.34
C MET A 1 -20.17 9.74 -27.71
N ARG A 2 -19.12 8.95 -27.44
CA ARG A 2 -19.22 7.67 -26.72
C ARG A 2 -18.94 7.88 -25.23
N ARG A 3 -19.75 7.28 -24.36
CA ARG A 3 -19.51 7.27 -22.91
C ARG A 3 -18.50 6.17 -22.56
N VAL A 4 -17.64 6.45 -21.59
CA VAL A 4 -16.68 5.50 -21.02
C VAL A 4 -16.87 5.50 -19.51
N VAL A 5 -16.82 4.32 -18.89
CA VAL A 5 -17.03 4.13 -17.44
C VAL A 5 -15.96 3.20 -16.88
N VAL A 6 -15.75 3.28 -15.56
CA VAL A 6 -14.87 2.36 -14.82
C VAL A 6 -15.68 1.12 -14.46
N THR A 7 -15.17 -0.07 -14.81
CA THR A 7 -15.83 -1.37 -14.57
C THR A 7 -15.07 -2.28 -13.62
N GLY A 8 -13.92 -1.84 -13.12
CA GLY A 8 -13.09 -2.62 -12.20
C GLY A 8 -12.01 -1.77 -11.56
N LEU A 9 -11.65 -2.14 -10.34
CA LEU A 9 -10.61 -1.50 -9.54
C LEU A 9 -9.68 -2.58 -8.99
N GLY A 10 -8.38 -2.31 -9.03
CA GLY A 10 -7.34 -3.12 -8.42
C GLY A 10 -6.33 -2.20 -7.75
N LEU A 11 -5.86 -2.58 -6.56
CA LEU A 11 -4.93 -1.77 -5.80
C LEU A 11 -3.98 -2.65 -4.99
N VAL A 12 -2.69 -2.36 -5.11
CA VAL A 12 -1.64 -2.81 -4.22
C VAL A 12 -1.07 -1.56 -3.58
N SER A 13 -1.14 -1.47 -2.25
CA SER A 13 -0.73 -0.28 -1.50
C SER A 13 0.06 -0.67 -0.25
N PRO A 14 0.65 0.31 0.45
CA PRO A 14 1.27 0.10 1.75
C PRO A 14 0.33 -0.42 2.84
N PHE A 15 -0.99 -0.33 2.62
CA PHE A 15 -1.96 -0.97 3.51
C PHE A 15 -2.13 -2.46 3.19
N GLY A 16 -1.90 -2.89 1.95
CA GLY A 16 -1.99 -4.27 1.52
C GLY A 16 -2.53 -4.41 0.10
N MET A 17 -2.99 -5.62 -0.22
CA MET A 17 -3.59 -5.93 -1.52
C MET A 17 -5.12 -5.86 -1.46
N GLY A 18 -5.71 -5.39 -2.55
CA GLY A 18 -7.16 -5.24 -2.68
C GLY A 18 -7.62 -3.80 -2.47
N PHE A 19 -8.52 -3.38 -3.37
CA PHE A 19 -9.12 -2.05 -3.33
C PHE A 19 -9.93 -1.82 -2.05
N GLU A 20 -10.84 -2.74 -1.70
CA GLU A 20 -11.71 -2.61 -0.51
C GLU A 20 -10.90 -2.47 0.78
N HIS A 21 -9.86 -3.29 0.91
CA HIS A 21 -8.97 -3.25 2.08
C HIS A 21 -8.24 -1.91 2.16
N SER A 22 -7.57 -1.50 1.08
CA SER A 22 -6.83 -0.23 1.04
C SER A 22 -7.74 0.98 1.26
N TRP A 23 -8.97 0.96 0.71
CA TRP A 23 -9.94 2.04 0.87
C TRP A 23 -10.44 2.15 2.31
N LYS A 24 -10.75 1.01 2.95
CA LYS A 24 -11.12 0.97 4.38
C LYS A 24 -10.03 1.58 5.25
N GLU A 25 -8.77 1.23 5.02
CA GLU A 25 -7.64 1.77 5.77
C GLU A 25 -7.45 3.27 5.53
N LEU A 26 -7.59 3.74 4.29
CA LEU A 26 -7.54 5.17 3.97
C LEU A 26 -8.60 5.97 4.74
N LEU A 27 -9.82 5.44 4.84
CA LEU A 27 -10.91 6.09 5.59
C LEU A 27 -10.66 6.17 7.10
N THR A 28 -9.77 5.34 7.65
CA THR A 28 -9.37 5.47 9.07
C THR A 28 -8.47 6.68 9.33
N GLY A 29 -7.91 7.30 8.30
CA GLY A 29 -6.94 8.39 8.42
C GLY A 29 -5.57 7.97 8.98
N ARG A 30 -5.32 6.66 9.13
CA ARG A 30 -4.02 6.15 9.57
C ARG A 30 -2.95 6.31 8.50
N SER A 31 -1.70 6.41 8.94
CA SER A 31 -0.52 6.40 8.06
C SER A 31 0.13 5.01 8.08
N ALA A 32 0.47 4.50 6.90
CA ALA A 32 1.27 3.27 6.76
C ALA A 32 2.80 3.53 6.80
N ALA A 33 3.23 4.73 7.20
CA ALA A 33 4.65 5.06 7.25
C ALA A 33 5.34 4.24 8.35
N LYS A 34 6.47 3.62 8.00
CA LYS A 34 7.31 2.87 8.94
C LYS A 34 8.79 3.11 8.65
N ARG A 35 9.66 2.77 9.61
CA ARG A 35 11.11 2.67 9.35
C ARG A 35 11.34 1.60 8.29
N VAL A 36 12.22 1.88 7.34
CA VAL A 36 12.67 0.87 6.36
C VAL A 36 13.47 -0.20 7.09
N THR A 37 13.15 -1.46 6.86
CA THR A 37 13.83 -2.63 7.46
C THR A 37 14.33 -3.62 6.41
N GLU A 38 14.00 -3.38 5.15
CA GLU A 38 14.32 -4.25 4.03
C GLU A 38 15.78 -4.09 3.57
N PHE A 39 16.46 -3.02 3.98
CA PHE A 39 17.88 -2.75 3.75
C PHE A 39 18.45 -1.80 4.82
N GLU A 40 19.77 -1.66 4.86
CA GLU A 40 20.48 -0.75 5.78
C GLU A 40 20.22 0.72 5.42
N VAL A 41 19.89 1.54 6.42
CA VAL A 41 19.50 2.94 6.22
C VAL A 41 20.24 3.93 7.11
N GLU A 42 21.22 3.50 7.91
CA GLU A 42 21.82 4.39 8.90
C GLU A 42 22.52 5.62 8.32
N ASP A 43 23.11 5.51 7.13
CA ASP A 43 23.78 6.59 6.42
C ASP A 43 22.85 7.46 5.56
N LEU A 44 21.55 7.12 5.50
CA LEU A 44 20.57 7.85 4.71
C LEU A 44 19.94 9.00 5.51
N ALA A 45 19.74 10.14 4.83
CA ALA A 45 19.03 11.29 5.40
C ALA A 45 17.55 10.97 5.70
N CYS A 46 16.91 10.11 4.91
CA CYS A 46 15.54 9.64 5.12
C CYS A 46 15.54 8.14 5.37
N LYS A 47 14.93 7.71 6.48
CA LYS A 47 14.94 6.32 6.97
C LYS A 47 13.55 5.68 7.04
N ILE A 48 12.55 6.35 6.49
CA ILE A 48 11.14 5.94 6.55
C ILE A 48 10.57 5.80 5.14
N ALA A 49 9.62 4.89 5.00
CA ALA A 49 8.87 4.68 3.78
C ALA A 49 7.49 4.10 4.09
N HIS A 50 6.65 4.07 3.06
CA HIS A 50 5.43 3.28 3.05
C HIS A 50 5.68 2.01 2.23
N VAL A 51 5.99 0.89 2.89
CA VAL A 51 6.33 -0.37 2.19
C VAL A 51 5.10 -1.26 2.12
N ILE A 52 4.92 -1.93 0.99
CA ILE A 52 3.86 -2.93 0.80
C ILE A 52 4.13 -4.13 1.71
N PRO A 53 3.17 -4.54 2.57
CA PRO A 53 3.33 -5.73 3.40
C PRO A 53 3.36 -6.98 2.52
N ARG A 54 4.31 -7.88 2.79
CA ARG A 54 4.44 -9.16 2.10
C ARG A 54 3.93 -10.28 3.01
N GLY A 55 2.93 -11.02 2.52
CA GLY A 55 2.50 -12.28 3.14
C GLY A 55 3.31 -13.47 2.60
N ASP A 56 2.94 -14.67 3.04
CA ASP A 56 3.43 -15.96 2.53
C ASP A 56 2.78 -16.38 1.20
N GLY A 57 1.89 -15.55 0.64
CA GLY A 57 1.14 -15.82 -0.58
C GLY A 57 -0.06 -16.75 -0.39
N SER A 58 -0.41 -17.14 0.84
CA SER A 58 -1.54 -18.04 1.11
C SER A 58 -2.91 -17.37 0.99
N ASN A 59 -2.97 -16.04 1.07
CA ASN A 59 -4.23 -15.26 1.09
C ASN A 59 -4.53 -14.53 -0.23
N GLY A 60 -3.91 -14.98 -1.33
CA GLY A 60 -3.91 -14.27 -2.62
C GLY A 60 -3.14 -12.97 -2.56
#